data_AF-A0A3C0FLZ3-F1
#
_entry.id   AF-A0A3C0FLZ3-F1
#
_cell.length_a   1.000
_cell.length_b   1.000
_cell.length_c   1.000
_cell.angle_alpha   90.00
_cell.angle_beta   90.00
_cell.angle_gamma   90.00
#
_symmetry.space_group_name_H-M   'P 1'
#
loop_
_entity.id
_entity.type
_entity.pdbx_description
1 polymer ?
#
loop_
_entity_poly.entity_id
_entity_poly.type
_entity_poly.pdbx_seq_one_letter_code
_entity_poly.pdbx_strand_id
1 'polypeptide(L)'
;RYFTRPARISLGSDQMLDGQATCLDVTVGLVGLHLVQRVASGNGDRWIWSSFEHVDNVPLAANARRPNSIITKEPFENGCLSPGPVDQQYAFYGGMGAVGSPANQPISETLKWADHAPYARLSSGDRPLPPEIVRCWRLFSGTAESNFVWQGKLSGTVWANYMLLGTQWIGNPGGAPFGIGEVPRFLTNSTLESFMQDQPDASCLRCHARATSDAGQVANFTFLLDPGS
;
A
#
# COMPACT_ATOMS: atom_id res chain seq x y z
N ARG A 1 -12.05 -12.72 -8.09
CA ARG A 1 -12.40 -11.27 -8.10
C ARG A 1 -11.19 -10.41 -8.43
N TYR A 2 -10.03 -10.76 -7.89
CA TYR A 2 -8.74 -10.20 -8.30
C TYR A 2 -8.41 -10.51 -9.76
N PHE A 3 -7.67 -9.61 -10.40
CA PHE A 3 -6.94 -9.89 -11.63
C PHE A 3 -5.76 -10.80 -11.29
N THR A 4 -5.65 -11.94 -11.97
CA THR A 4 -4.67 -12.98 -11.63
C THR A 4 -3.77 -13.32 -12.80
N ARG A 5 -2.52 -13.70 -12.50
CA ARG A 5 -1.58 -14.26 -13.47
C ARG A 5 -0.74 -15.37 -12.81
N PRO A 6 -0.28 -16.37 -13.58
CA PRO A 6 0.79 -17.25 -13.11
C PRO A 6 2.08 -16.44 -12.91
N ALA A 7 2.83 -16.77 -11.87
CA ALA A 7 4.13 -16.19 -11.57
C ALA A 7 5.07 -17.28 -11.02
N ARG A 8 6.36 -17.10 -11.28
CA ARG A 8 7.43 -17.89 -10.66
C ARG A 8 8.18 -17.00 -9.67
N ILE A 9 8.20 -17.41 -8.41
CA ILE A 9 8.91 -16.69 -7.33
C ILE A 9 10.19 -17.44 -7.04
N SER A 10 11.34 -16.79 -7.21
CA SER A 10 12.66 -17.34 -6.86
C SER A 10 12.99 -16.99 -5.42
N LEU A 11 13.28 -17.98 -4.59
CA LEU A 11 13.58 -17.83 -3.17
C LEU A 11 14.97 -18.41 -2.87
N GLY A 12 15.82 -17.59 -2.24
CA GLY A 12 17.12 -18.00 -1.73
C GLY A 12 17.04 -18.95 -0.55
N SER A 13 18.12 -19.69 -0.29
CA SER A 13 18.21 -20.60 0.86
C SER A 13 18.04 -19.88 2.20
N ASP A 14 18.48 -18.62 2.29
CA ASP A 14 18.30 -17.76 3.45
C ASP A 14 16.86 -17.29 3.65
N GLN A 15 16.00 -17.40 2.63
CA GLN A 15 14.58 -17.03 2.70
C GLN A 15 13.67 -18.22 3.04
N MET A 16 14.11 -19.43 2.69
CA MET A 16 13.34 -20.67 2.88
C MET A 16 13.48 -21.22 4.31
N LEU A 17 12.43 -21.87 4.81
CA LEU A 17 12.42 -22.47 6.16
C LEU A 17 13.37 -23.69 6.25
N ASP A 18 13.44 -24.49 5.19
CA ASP A 18 14.27 -25.71 5.12
C ASP A 18 15.71 -25.44 4.67
N GLY A 19 16.03 -24.18 4.36
CA GLY A 19 17.35 -23.78 3.85
C GLY A 19 17.62 -24.16 2.39
N GLN A 20 16.63 -24.67 1.65
CA GLN A 20 16.81 -25.10 0.26
C GLN A 20 16.23 -24.07 -0.71
N ALA A 21 17.10 -23.40 -1.48
CA ALA A 21 16.69 -22.46 -2.51
C ALA A 21 15.70 -23.11 -3.49
N THR A 22 14.57 -22.46 -3.73
CA THR A 22 13.41 -23.06 -4.41
C THR A 22 12.72 -22.02 -5.30
N CYS A 23 12.12 -22.48 -6.40
CA CYS A 23 11.18 -21.70 -7.19
C CYS A 23 9.75 -22.15 -6.90
N LEU A 24 8.86 -21.21 -6.57
CA LEU A 24 7.44 -21.48 -6.41
C LEU A 24 6.67 -21.02 -7.65
N ASP A 25 5.98 -21.95 -8.30
CA ASP A 25 5.02 -21.65 -9.36
C ASP A 25 3.64 -21.44 -8.75
N VAL A 26 3.17 -20.19 -8.75
CA VAL A 26 1.95 -19.79 -8.06
C VAL A 26 1.07 -18.92 -8.94
N THR A 27 -0.22 -18.84 -8.61
CA THR A 27 -1.09 -17.81 -9.16
C THR A 27 -1.10 -16.62 -8.21
N VAL A 28 -0.72 -15.45 -8.71
CA VAL A 28 -0.75 -14.19 -7.94
C VAL A 28 -1.96 -13.36 -8.34
N GLY A 29 -2.49 -12.59 -7.37
CA GLY A 29 -3.53 -11.59 -7.58
C GLY A 29 -2.94 -10.17 -7.50
N LEU A 30 -3.40 -9.27 -8.36
CA LEU A 30 -3.02 -7.84 -8.29
C LEU A 30 -3.73 -7.19 -7.10
N VAL A 31 -2.98 -6.82 -6.07
CA VAL A 31 -3.55 -6.20 -4.85
C VAL A 31 -3.47 -4.67 -4.88
N GLY A 32 -2.43 -4.11 -5.50
CA GLY A 32 -2.25 -2.68 -5.66
C GLY A 32 -1.52 -2.35 -6.96
N LEU A 33 -1.71 -1.13 -7.47
CA LEU A 33 -1.07 -0.64 -8.70
C LEU A 33 -0.73 0.84 -8.56
N HIS A 34 0.49 1.19 -8.97
CA HIS A 34 0.90 2.57 -9.18
C HIS A 34 1.02 2.85 -10.67
N LEU A 35 0.38 3.94 -11.14
CA LEU A 35 0.58 4.51 -12.47
C LEU A 35 1.26 5.86 -12.30
N VAL A 36 2.48 5.96 -12.82
CA VAL A 36 3.36 7.08 -12.55
C VAL A 36 3.86 7.66 -13.88
N GLN A 37 3.72 8.96 -14.05
CA GLN A 37 4.12 9.66 -15.27
C GLN A 37 4.85 10.95 -14.94
N ARG A 38 5.99 11.17 -15.61
CA ARG A 38 6.66 12.46 -15.62
C ARG A 38 6.04 13.34 -16.71
N VAL A 39 5.62 14.53 -16.34
CA VAL A 39 5.01 15.50 -17.26
C VAL A 39 5.87 16.75 -17.34
N ALA A 40 6.10 17.22 -18.57
CA ALA A 40 6.63 18.55 -18.81
C ALA A 40 5.49 19.55 -18.57
N SER A 41 5.65 20.43 -17.58
CA SER A 41 4.68 21.50 -17.31
C SER A 41 5.37 22.86 -17.34
N GLY A 42 4.61 23.94 -17.50
CA GLY A 42 5.14 25.31 -17.43
C GLY A 42 5.83 25.68 -16.11
N ASN A 43 5.75 24.82 -15.08
CA ASN A 43 6.40 24.94 -13.78
C ASN A 43 7.47 23.85 -13.54
N GLY A 44 8.01 23.27 -14.62
CA GLY A 44 9.06 22.26 -14.63
C GLY A 44 8.57 20.82 -14.80
N ASP A 45 9.52 19.90 -14.87
CA ASP A 45 9.28 18.47 -14.99
C ASP A 45 8.81 17.88 -13.64
N ARG A 46 7.55 17.47 -13.56
CA ARG A 46 6.94 16.97 -12.32
C ARG A 46 6.37 15.58 -12.49
N TRP A 47 6.29 14.85 -11.38
CA TRP A 47 5.68 13.52 -11.32
C TRP A 47 4.19 13.63 -10.97
N ILE A 48 3.38 12.87 -11.71
CA ILE A 48 1.99 12.55 -11.36
C ILE A 48 1.95 11.08 -10.97
N TRP A 49 1.40 10.78 -9.80
CA TRP A 49 1.39 9.45 -9.20
C TRP A 49 -0.04 9.05 -8.84
N SER A 50 -0.60 8.07 -9.53
CA SER A 50 -1.92 7.53 -9.22
C SER A 50 -1.81 6.17 -8.56
N SER A 51 -2.49 5.98 -7.43
CA SER A 51 -2.51 4.71 -6.70
C SER A 51 -3.88 4.06 -6.74
N PHE A 52 -3.90 2.76 -7.00
CA PHE A 52 -5.10 1.94 -7.07
C PHE A 52 -4.95 0.71 -6.17
N GLU A 53 -6.07 0.22 -5.65
CA GLU A 53 -6.11 -1.04 -4.91
C GLU A 53 -7.43 -1.77 -5.13
N HIS A 54 -7.45 -3.07 -4.81
CA HIS A 54 -8.65 -3.87 -4.86
C HIS A 54 -9.58 -3.55 -3.67
N VAL A 55 -10.89 -3.50 -3.91
CA VAL A 55 -11.89 -3.13 -2.88
C VAL A 55 -11.97 -4.13 -1.72
N ASP A 56 -11.63 -5.40 -1.98
CA ASP A 56 -11.60 -6.46 -0.96
C ASP A 56 -10.24 -6.58 -0.23
N ASN A 57 -9.32 -5.62 -0.37
CA ASN A 57 -8.05 -5.71 0.35
C ASN A 57 -8.22 -5.52 1.86
N VAL A 58 -8.82 -4.40 2.27
CA VAL A 58 -8.92 -4.00 3.68
C VAL A 58 -10.18 -3.16 3.95
N PRO A 59 -10.73 -3.22 5.17
CA PRO A 59 -11.78 -2.31 5.62
C PRO A 59 -11.22 -0.90 5.90
N LEU A 60 -12.12 0.05 6.14
CA LEU A 60 -11.75 1.35 6.71
C LEU A 60 -11.44 1.19 8.21
N ALA A 61 -10.44 1.91 8.69
CA ALA A 61 -10.17 2.03 10.12
C ALA A 61 -11.34 2.70 10.86
N ALA A 62 -11.55 2.37 12.13
CA ALA A 62 -12.61 2.98 12.96
C ALA A 62 -12.45 4.51 13.04
N ASN A 63 -11.20 4.98 13.10
CA ASN A 63 -10.82 6.39 13.15
C ASN A 63 -10.39 6.96 11.78
N ALA A 64 -10.80 6.34 10.66
CA ALA A 64 -10.35 6.74 9.33
C ALA A 64 -10.67 8.22 9.01
N ARG A 65 -9.66 8.95 8.56
CA ARG A 65 -9.72 10.41 8.32
C ARG A 65 -9.85 10.75 6.84
N ARG A 66 -10.34 11.96 6.55
CA ARG A 66 -10.36 12.49 5.18
C ARG A 66 -8.98 13.08 4.83
N PRO A 67 -8.51 13.00 3.59
CA PRO A 67 -7.19 13.49 3.19
C PRO A 67 -7.01 15.02 3.38
N ASN A 68 -8.11 15.77 3.49
CA ASN A 68 -8.11 17.21 3.75
C ASN A 68 -8.00 17.57 5.24
N SER A 69 -7.89 16.61 6.15
CA SER A 69 -7.68 16.85 7.60
C SER A 69 -6.26 17.33 7.96
N ILE A 70 -5.60 18.11 7.09
CA ILE A 70 -4.20 18.55 7.18
C ILE A 70 -3.89 19.54 8.33
N ILE A 71 -4.89 19.90 9.13
CA ILE A 71 -4.79 20.93 10.18
C ILE A 71 -4.23 20.35 11.50
N THR A 72 -4.30 19.03 11.69
CA THR A 72 -3.72 18.38 12.88
C THR A 72 -2.25 18.01 12.66
N LYS A 73 -1.41 18.25 13.67
CA LYS A 73 0.01 17.89 13.66
C LYS A 73 0.21 16.38 13.66
N GLU A 74 -0.66 15.66 14.36
CA GLU A 74 -0.68 14.21 14.48
C GLU A 74 -2.07 13.71 14.10
N PRO A 75 -2.27 13.24 12.85
CA PRO A 75 -3.57 12.74 12.42
C PRO A 75 -4.00 11.49 13.20
N PHE A 76 -3.07 10.66 13.64
CA PHE A 76 -3.39 9.39 14.30
C PHE A 76 -2.51 9.18 15.52
N GLU A 77 -2.85 9.82 16.65
CA GLU A 77 -2.10 9.71 17.91
C GLU A 77 -1.90 8.26 18.37
N ASN A 78 -2.92 7.41 18.17
CA ASN A 78 -2.88 5.97 18.53
C ASN A 78 -2.81 5.06 17.30
N GLY A 79 -2.30 5.58 16.18
CA GLY A 79 -2.36 4.92 14.89
C GLY A 79 -3.79 4.68 14.40
N CYS A 80 -3.92 3.78 13.42
CA CYS A 80 -5.22 3.43 12.86
C CYS A 80 -5.83 2.27 13.62
N LEU A 81 -7.12 2.36 13.89
CA LEU A 81 -7.79 1.43 14.80
C LEU A 81 -8.64 0.41 14.06
N SER A 82 -8.65 -0.82 14.57
CA SER A 82 -9.50 -1.91 14.09
C SER A 82 -10.98 -1.49 14.11
N PRO A 83 -11.73 -1.67 13.00
CA PRO A 83 -13.16 -1.38 12.95
C PRO A 83 -13.97 -2.33 13.83
N GLY A 84 -15.27 -2.02 13.95
CA GLY A 84 -16.26 -2.99 14.42
C GLY A 84 -16.49 -4.11 13.40
N PRO A 85 -17.56 -4.91 13.57
CA PRO A 85 -17.94 -5.93 12.61
C PRO A 85 -18.00 -5.38 11.18
N VAL A 86 -17.39 -6.10 10.25
CA VAL A 86 -17.39 -5.80 8.82
C VAL A 86 -18.39 -6.71 8.09
N ASP A 87 -18.94 -6.21 6.99
CA ASP A 87 -19.99 -6.87 6.20
C ASP A 87 -19.45 -7.80 5.11
N GLN A 88 -18.14 -7.85 4.93
CA GLN A 88 -17.47 -8.70 3.95
C GLN A 88 -16.11 -9.22 4.45
N GLN A 89 -15.63 -10.26 3.77
CA GLN A 89 -14.26 -10.77 3.98
C GLN A 89 -13.25 -9.91 3.22
N TYR A 90 -12.10 -9.69 3.85
CA TYR A 90 -10.99 -8.93 3.29
C TYR A 90 -9.73 -9.79 3.21
N ALA A 91 -8.89 -9.54 2.21
CA ALA A 91 -7.67 -10.32 1.99
C ALA A 91 -6.60 -10.12 3.08
N PHE A 92 -6.56 -8.93 3.69
CA PHE A 92 -5.53 -8.52 4.66
C PHE A 92 -6.09 -8.12 6.02
N TYR A 93 -7.33 -8.52 6.33
CA TYR A 93 -7.97 -8.24 7.62
C TYR A 93 -8.79 -9.46 8.04
N GLY A 94 -8.38 -10.10 9.14
CA GLY A 94 -8.99 -11.32 9.68
C GLY A 94 -10.07 -11.04 10.73
N GLY A 95 -10.14 -9.82 11.26
CA GLY A 95 -11.08 -9.46 12.32
C GLY A 95 -10.78 -10.13 13.66
N MET A 96 -9.53 -10.56 13.89
CA MET A 96 -9.14 -11.24 15.13
C MET A 96 -8.79 -10.27 16.27
N GLY A 97 -8.50 -9.01 15.94
CA GLY A 97 -8.20 -7.96 16.91
C GLY A 97 -9.43 -7.43 17.64
N ALA A 98 -9.23 -6.89 18.83
CA ALA A 98 -10.31 -6.19 19.55
C ALA A 98 -10.70 -4.91 18.80
N VAL A 99 -12.00 -4.60 18.78
CA VAL A 99 -12.50 -3.33 18.20
C VAL A 99 -11.80 -2.16 18.88
N GLY A 100 -11.29 -1.22 18.08
CA GLY A 100 -10.58 -0.05 18.60
C GLY A 100 -9.12 -0.31 19.02
N SER A 101 -8.59 -1.53 18.89
CA SER A 101 -7.15 -1.78 19.08
C SER A 101 -6.33 -1.15 17.94
N PRO A 102 -5.05 -0.82 18.17
CA PRO A 102 -4.14 -0.48 17.08
C PRO A 102 -4.10 -1.60 16.04
N ALA A 103 -4.38 -1.23 14.80
CA ALA A 103 -4.25 -2.06 13.61
C ALA A 103 -2.92 -1.74 12.92
N ASN A 104 -2.66 -2.34 11.75
CA ASN A 104 -1.47 -2.07 10.94
C ASN A 104 -0.15 -2.32 11.71
N GLN A 105 -0.12 -3.33 12.59
CA GLN A 105 1.08 -3.66 13.36
C GLN A 105 1.95 -4.67 12.58
N PRO A 106 3.25 -4.41 12.38
CA PRO A 106 4.14 -5.33 11.69
C PRO A 106 4.45 -6.55 12.56
N ILE A 107 4.81 -7.66 11.91
CA ILE A 107 5.43 -8.79 12.60
C ILE A 107 6.90 -8.40 12.87
N SER A 108 7.31 -8.40 14.14
CA SER A 108 8.68 -8.06 14.53
C SER A 108 9.69 -9.20 14.33
N GLU A 109 9.20 -10.43 14.17
CA GLU A 109 10.03 -11.61 13.95
C GLU A 109 10.40 -11.79 12.48
N THR A 110 11.54 -12.45 12.24
CA THR A 110 11.96 -12.84 10.89
C THR A 110 11.01 -13.88 10.31
N LEU A 111 10.48 -13.59 9.13
CA LEU A 111 9.65 -14.52 8.36
C LEU A 111 10.47 -15.32 7.36
N LYS A 112 10.11 -16.59 7.21
CA LYS A 112 10.61 -17.54 6.22
C LYS A 112 9.48 -18.02 5.32
N TRP A 113 9.84 -18.55 4.16
CA TRP A 113 8.92 -19.19 3.23
C TRP A 113 8.87 -20.70 3.43
N ALA A 114 7.66 -21.26 3.50
CA ALA A 114 7.39 -22.67 3.30
C ALA A 114 7.23 -22.97 1.80
N ASP A 115 7.29 -24.26 1.43
CA ASP A 115 7.08 -24.76 0.07
C ASP A 115 5.59 -24.85 -0.34
N HIS A 116 4.67 -24.70 0.61
CA HIS A 116 3.22 -24.77 0.38
C HIS A 116 2.46 -23.63 1.08
N ALA A 117 1.32 -23.26 0.49
CA ALA A 117 0.44 -22.24 1.05
C ALA A 117 -0.27 -22.72 2.34
N PRO A 118 -0.54 -21.84 3.32
CA PRO A 118 -0.04 -20.46 3.42
C PRO A 118 1.48 -20.46 3.61
N TYR A 119 2.21 -19.56 2.94
CA TYR A 119 3.66 -19.66 2.82
C TYR A 119 4.45 -19.10 4.01
N ALA A 120 3.99 -18.02 4.64
CA ALA A 120 4.75 -17.36 5.70
C ALA A 120 4.91 -18.27 6.94
N ARG A 121 6.13 -18.33 7.46
CA ARG A 121 6.50 -19.07 8.69
C ARG A 121 7.40 -18.21 9.56
N LEU A 122 7.29 -18.38 10.87
CA LEU A 122 8.33 -17.94 11.80
C LEU A 122 9.57 -18.83 11.62
N SER A 123 10.73 -18.39 12.11
CA SER A 123 11.94 -19.23 12.12
C SER A 123 11.75 -20.55 12.90
N SER A 124 10.75 -20.64 13.79
CA SER A 124 10.37 -21.89 14.47
C SER A 124 9.66 -22.91 13.56
N GLY A 125 9.14 -22.47 12.41
CA GLY A 125 8.26 -23.27 11.54
C GLY A 125 6.77 -23.12 11.85
N ASP A 126 6.38 -22.32 12.85
CA ASP A 126 4.98 -22.01 13.12
C ASP A 126 4.42 -20.98 12.13
N ARG A 127 3.08 -20.93 12.01
CA ARG A 127 2.41 -19.88 11.25
C ARG A 127 2.38 -18.59 12.08
N PRO A 128 2.80 -17.44 11.52
CA PRO A 128 2.66 -16.17 12.22
C PRO A 128 1.17 -15.79 12.32
N LEU A 129 0.84 -15.00 13.34
CA LEU A 129 -0.42 -14.27 13.35
C LEU A 129 -0.37 -13.18 12.27
N PRO A 130 -1.28 -13.19 11.28
CA PRO A 130 -1.28 -12.20 10.22
C PRO A 130 -1.61 -10.81 10.79
N PRO A 131 -0.95 -9.75 10.31
CA PRO A 131 -1.32 -8.39 10.63
C PRO A 131 -2.78 -8.08 10.23
N GLU A 132 -3.48 -7.35 11.09
CA GLU A 132 -4.81 -6.80 10.81
C GLU A 132 -4.65 -5.46 10.11
N ILE A 133 -4.71 -5.45 8.77
CA ILE A 133 -4.51 -4.23 7.98
C ILE A 133 -5.83 -3.51 7.74
N VAL A 134 -5.84 -2.20 7.99
CA VAL A 134 -6.97 -1.29 7.79
C VAL A 134 -6.53 -0.06 7.01
N ARG A 135 -7.47 0.57 6.29
CA ARG A 135 -7.22 1.83 5.57
C ARG A 135 -7.42 3.03 6.50
N CYS A 136 -6.34 3.76 6.75
CA CYS A 136 -6.36 4.97 7.58
C CYS A 136 -7.07 6.16 6.93
N TRP A 137 -6.94 6.30 5.62
CA TRP A 137 -7.43 7.45 4.87
C TRP A 137 -8.66 7.08 4.04
N ARG A 138 -9.74 7.82 4.24
CA ARG A 138 -10.90 7.79 3.35
C ARG A 138 -10.52 8.36 1.99
N LEU A 139 -11.23 7.94 0.94
CA LEU A 139 -11.09 8.56 -0.36
C LEU A 139 -11.56 10.01 -0.33
N PHE A 140 -10.91 10.87 -1.12
CA PHE A 140 -11.45 12.20 -1.41
C PHE A 140 -12.79 12.04 -2.15
N SER A 141 -13.76 12.93 -1.90
CA SER A 141 -15.12 12.77 -2.44
C SER A 141 -15.15 12.73 -3.97
N GLY A 142 -14.38 13.59 -4.64
CA GLY A 142 -14.26 13.56 -6.10
C GLY A 142 -13.62 12.28 -6.63
N THR A 143 -12.70 11.68 -5.87
CA THR A 143 -12.12 10.37 -6.20
C THR A 143 -13.15 9.26 -6.03
N ALA A 144 -13.92 9.27 -4.95
CA ALA A 144 -14.98 8.30 -4.70
C ALA A 144 -16.07 8.37 -5.78
N GLU A 145 -16.46 9.58 -6.20
CA GLU A 145 -17.40 9.80 -7.31
C GLU A 145 -16.83 9.28 -8.64
N SER A 146 -15.56 9.56 -8.92
CA SER A 146 -14.88 9.02 -10.11
C SER A 146 -14.87 7.49 -10.11
N ASN A 147 -14.58 6.87 -8.96
CA ASN A 147 -14.62 5.42 -8.81
C ASN A 147 -16.01 4.87 -9.08
N PHE A 148 -17.06 5.47 -8.52
CA PHE A 148 -18.44 5.05 -8.76
C PHE A 148 -18.77 5.04 -10.27
N VAL A 149 -18.42 6.10 -10.99
CA VAL A 149 -18.65 6.19 -12.44
C VAL A 149 -17.87 5.12 -13.20
N TRP A 150 -16.58 4.97 -12.94
CA TRP A 150 -15.73 4.05 -13.70
C TRP A 150 -15.97 2.58 -13.37
N GLN A 151 -16.22 2.24 -12.10
CA GLN A 151 -16.60 0.87 -11.72
C GLN A 151 -17.94 0.48 -12.35
N GLY A 152 -18.90 1.41 -12.43
CA GLY A 152 -20.15 1.21 -13.16
C GLY A 152 -19.92 0.93 -14.65
N LYS A 153 -19.07 1.73 -15.31
CA LYS A 153 -18.71 1.53 -16.73
C LYS A 153 -17.93 0.24 -16.99
N LEU A 154 -17.16 -0.24 -16.01
CA LEU A 154 -16.35 -1.45 -16.10
C LEU A 154 -17.08 -2.69 -15.55
N SER A 155 -18.38 -2.58 -15.25
CA SER A 155 -19.19 -3.66 -14.72
C SER A 155 -19.09 -4.92 -15.59
N GLY A 156 -19.02 -6.09 -14.94
CA GLY A 156 -18.78 -7.38 -15.61
C GLY A 156 -17.31 -7.67 -15.92
N THR A 157 -16.40 -6.70 -15.72
CA THR A 157 -14.95 -6.94 -15.82
C THR A 157 -14.30 -7.04 -14.45
N VAL A 158 -13.12 -7.65 -14.40
CA VAL A 158 -12.30 -7.71 -13.19
C VAL A 158 -11.93 -6.33 -12.63
N TRP A 159 -11.83 -5.32 -13.51
CA TRP A 159 -11.41 -3.96 -13.19
C TRP A 159 -12.45 -3.19 -12.38
N ALA A 160 -13.72 -3.58 -12.41
CA ALA A 160 -14.73 -3.00 -11.52
C ALA A 160 -14.46 -3.26 -10.03
N ASN A 161 -13.58 -4.22 -9.69
CA ASN A 161 -13.18 -4.50 -8.31
C ASN A 161 -11.97 -3.68 -7.84
N TYR A 162 -11.47 -2.76 -8.66
CA TYR A 162 -10.34 -1.88 -8.32
C TYR A 162 -10.81 -0.45 -8.19
N MET A 163 -10.18 0.31 -7.30
CA MET A 163 -10.52 1.71 -7.04
C MET A 163 -9.28 2.59 -7.02
N LEU A 164 -9.40 3.80 -7.55
CA LEU A 164 -8.42 4.87 -7.40
C LEU A 164 -8.45 5.35 -5.94
N LEU A 165 -7.29 5.36 -5.30
CA LEU A 165 -7.10 5.95 -3.98
C LEU A 165 -6.96 7.47 -4.07
N GLY A 166 -6.19 7.91 -5.06
CA GLY A 166 -5.94 9.29 -5.35
C GLY A 166 -4.80 9.44 -6.34
N THR A 167 -4.65 10.66 -6.83
CA THR A 167 -3.54 11.07 -7.69
C THR A 167 -2.78 12.17 -6.98
N GLN A 168 -1.49 11.95 -6.74
CA GLN A 168 -0.58 12.93 -6.18
C GLN A 168 0.20 13.63 -7.29
N TRP A 169 0.40 14.94 -7.12
CA TRP A 169 1.35 15.74 -7.91
C TRP A 169 2.03 16.77 -7.01
N ILE A 170 3.16 17.33 -7.47
CA ILE A 170 3.83 18.45 -6.79
C ILE A 170 3.21 19.75 -7.28
N GLY A 171 2.41 20.39 -6.42
CA GLY A 171 1.68 21.62 -6.74
C GLY A 171 2.07 22.85 -5.90
N ASN A 172 2.85 22.65 -4.84
CA ASN A 172 3.20 23.68 -3.86
C ASN A 172 4.72 23.79 -3.67
N PRO A 173 5.24 24.90 -3.11
CA PRO A 173 6.67 25.06 -2.82
C PRO A 173 7.20 24.15 -1.69
N GLY A 174 6.32 23.38 -1.02
CA GLY A 174 6.67 22.53 0.13
C GLY A 174 6.69 23.29 1.46
N GLY A 175 7.41 22.74 2.45
CA GLY A 175 7.48 23.27 3.82
C GLY A 175 6.36 22.75 4.72
N ALA A 176 6.36 23.07 6.01
CA ALA A 176 5.24 22.74 6.88
C ALA A 176 4.02 23.61 6.53
N PRO A 177 2.80 23.05 6.35
CA PRO A 177 2.41 21.65 6.47
C PRO A 177 2.37 20.87 5.12
N PHE A 178 2.86 21.40 4.00
CA PHE A 178 2.72 20.83 2.63
C PHE A 178 3.82 19.90 2.16
N GLY A 179 4.78 19.62 3.02
CA GLY A 179 5.79 18.62 2.77
C GLY A 179 6.84 18.99 1.71
N ILE A 180 7.00 18.18 0.66
CA ILE A 180 7.80 18.52 -0.54
C ILE A 180 6.94 19.27 -1.57
N GLY A 181 5.69 19.55 -1.24
CA GLY A 181 4.73 20.23 -2.11
C GLY A 181 3.72 19.30 -2.77
N GLU A 182 3.65 18.05 -2.32
CA GLU A 182 2.72 17.04 -2.78
C GLU A 182 1.27 17.37 -2.39
N VAL A 183 0.35 17.14 -3.33
CA VAL A 183 -1.08 17.33 -3.14
C VAL A 183 -1.81 16.10 -3.68
N PRO A 184 -2.68 15.44 -2.89
CA PRO A 184 -2.87 15.65 -1.45
C PRO A 184 -1.63 15.25 -0.64
N ARG A 185 -1.48 15.84 0.56
CA ARG A 185 -0.32 15.55 1.43
C ARG A 185 -0.23 14.08 1.80
N PHE A 186 -1.34 13.48 2.23
CA PHE A 186 -1.40 12.10 2.67
C PHE A 186 -2.11 11.24 1.62
N LEU A 187 -1.43 10.19 1.19
CA LEU A 187 -1.96 9.16 0.30
C LEU A 187 -1.11 7.90 0.45
N THR A 188 -1.74 6.79 0.80
CA THR A 188 -1.08 5.49 0.96
C THR A 188 -1.93 4.38 0.37
N ASN A 189 -1.27 3.35 -0.12
CA ASN A 189 -1.84 2.08 -0.53
C ASN A 189 -1.77 1.11 0.65
N SER A 190 -2.90 0.53 1.02
CA SER A 190 -2.99 -0.32 2.20
C SER A 190 -2.11 -1.58 2.14
N THR A 191 -1.67 -1.99 0.95
CA THR A 191 -0.86 -3.19 0.74
C THR A 191 0.61 -2.92 0.48
N LEU A 192 0.98 -1.68 0.11
CA LEU A 192 2.36 -1.29 -0.19
C LEU A 192 2.97 -0.48 0.97
N GLU A 193 2.16 0.32 1.67
CA GLU A 193 2.57 1.14 2.82
C GLU A 193 1.85 0.73 4.11
N SER A 194 1.52 -0.57 4.24
CA SER A 194 0.61 -1.14 5.24
C SER A 194 0.83 -0.60 6.66
N PHE A 195 2.09 -0.53 7.09
CA PHE A 195 2.50 -0.24 8.47
C PHE A 195 2.88 1.23 8.73
N MET A 196 2.79 2.09 7.72
CA MET A 196 3.20 3.50 7.84
C MET A 196 2.12 4.49 7.41
N GLN A 197 0.88 4.03 7.22
CA GLN A 197 -0.23 4.86 6.75
C GLN A 197 -0.56 6.05 7.66
N ASP A 198 -0.22 5.95 8.94
CA ASP A 198 -0.42 6.97 9.97
C ASP A 198 0.77 7.92 10.15
N GLN A 199 1.90 7.63 9.50
CA GLN A 199 3.16 8.35 9.69
C GLN A 199 3.21 9.69 8.94
N PRO A 200 4.08 10.64 9.36
CA PRO A 200 4.21 11.94 8.72
C PRO A 200 4.63 11.91 7.23
N ASP A 201 5.24 10.81 6.80
CA ASP A 201 5.68 10.56 5.41
C ASP A 201 4.80 9.53 4.68
N ALA A 202 3.57 9.28 5.17
CA ALA A 202 2.52 8.49 4.53
C ALA A 202 2.04 9.12 3.20
N SER A 203 2.90 9.09 2.21
CA SER A 203 2.75 9.77 0.92
C SER A 203 3.68 9.15 -0.11
N CYS A 204 3.13 8.72 -1.24
CA CYS A 204 3.89 8.11 -2.32
C CYS A 204 5.00 9.06 -2.79
N LEU A 205 4.67 10.28 -3.21
CA LEU A 205 5.68 11.23 -3.68
C LEU A 205 6.69 11.60 -2.58
N ARG A 206 6.26 11.74 -1.32
CA ARG A 206 7.20 12.11 -0.25
C ARG A 206 8.22 11.00 0.03
N CYS A 207 7.76 9.77 0.17
CA CYS A 207 8.62 8.63 0.46
C CYS A 207 9.58 8.41 -0.72
N HIS A 208 9.03 8.41 -1.95
CA HIS A 208 9.81 8.21 -3.16
C HIS A 208 10.82 9.33 -3.46
N ALA A 209 10.61 10.56 -2.98
CA ALA A 209 11.60 11.63 -3.14
C ALA A 209 12.96 11.33 -2.48
N ARG A 210 13.01 10.36 -1.56
CA ARG A 210 14.25 9.87 -0.92
C ARG A 210 14.90 8.71 -1.67
N ALA A 211 14.36 8.29 -2.81
CA ALA A 211 14.89 7.17 -3.56
C ALA A 211 16.32 7.44 -4.03
N THR A 212 17.22 6.51 -3.75
CA THR A 212 18.60 6.51 -4.22
C THR A 212 18.95 5.19 -4.88
N SER A 213 19.89 5.21 -5.84
CA SER A 213 20.53 3.99 -6.34
C SER A 213 21.43 3.37 -5.27
N ASP A 214 21.92 2.17 -5.54
CA ASP A 214 22.99 1.48 -4.81
C ASP A 214 24.27 2.33 -4.69
N ALA A 215 24.58 3.12 -5.71
CA ALA A 215 25.67 4.09 -5.74
C ALA A 215 25.36 5.40 -4.96
N GLY A 216 24.20 5.49 -4.30
CA GLY A 216 23.79 6.65 -3.51
C GLY A 216 23.31 7.86 -4.32
N GLN A 217 23.07 7.70 -5.63
CA GLN A 217 22.60 8.79 -6.49
C GLN A 217 21.09 8.95 -6.37
N VAL A 218 20.58 10.19 -6.41
CA VAL A 218 19.13 10.45 -6.41
C VAL A 218 18.48 9.74 -7.60
N ALA A 219 17.58 8.81 -7.32
CA ALA A 219 16.93 7.96 -8.32
C ALA A 219 15.63 8.57 -8.86
N ASN A 220 15.46 9.88 -8.70
CA ASN A 220 14.35 10.68 -9.24
C ASN A 220 12.97 10.00 -9.06
N PHE A 221 12.61 9.67 -7.81
CA PHE A 221 11.36 9.01 -7.39
C PHE A 221 11.18 7.54 -7.78
N THR A 222 12.11 6.93 -8.53
CA THR A 222 12.01 5.53 -8.93
C THR A 222 12.99 4.66 -8.16
N PHE A 223 12.47 3.70 -7.39
CA PHE A 223 13.27 2.57 -6.91
C PHE A 223 13.31 1.54 -8.03
N LEU A 224 14.24 1.71 -8.97
CA LEU A 224 14.54 0.63 -9.90
C LEU A 224 15.39 -0.38 -9.14
N LEU A 225 14.86 -1.59 -8.98
CA LEU A 225 15.65 -2.74 -8.58
C LEU A 225 16.68 -2.94 -9.70
N ASP A 226 17.96 -2.88 -9.35
CA ASP A 226 19.02 -3.36 -10.23
C ASP A 226 18.74 -4.85 -10.53
N PRO A 227 18.48 -5.24 -11.78
CA PRO A 227 18.53 -6.64 -12.16
C PRO A 227 20.02 -6.98 -12.23
N GLY A 228 20.63 -7.23 -11.06
CA GLY A 228 22.07 -7.40 -10.91
C GLY A 228 22.70 -8.21 -12.06
N SER A 229 23.77 -7.65 -12.61
CA SER A 229 24.63 -8.25 -13.64
C SER A 229 25.24 -9.58 -13.21
#